data_AF-A0A645G7T1-F1
#
_entry.id   AF-A0A645G7T1-F1
#
_cell.length_a   1.000
_cell.length_b   1.000
_cell.length_c   1.000
_cell.angle_alpha   90.00
_cell.angle_beta   90.00
_cell.angle_gamma   90.00
#
_symmetry.space_group_name_H-M   'P 1'
#
loop_
_entity.id
_entity.type
_entity.pdbx_description
1 polymer ?
#
loop_
_entity_poly.entity_id
_entity_poly.type
_entity_poly.pdbx_seq_one_letter_code
_entity_poly.pdbx_strand_id
1 'polypeptide(L)'
;MVYGAVNVDMIAGPSEILIVSDGNQNPSYIAADLISQAEHDELASSILLTLSDKEAEAVSNEVGVQLSKLPKSKIASEAIKNYGAILVCDTKQELIDIANQIAPEHLEVLFEYKKITDSLTNAGCIFSGEYSPEPLGDYMAGPNHILPTNGSARAFSPLGIQSFMKRSNYIEASKEGLEKIYKDVALFAKAENLDGHANSILRRFSDDE
;
A
#
# COMPACT_ATOMS: atom_id res chain seq x y z
N MET A 1 -12.38 -17.71 -5.65
CA MET A 1 -12.83 -19.04 -6.11
C MET A 1 -11.85 -19.73 -7.06
N VAL A 2 -11.09 -19.01 -7.91
CA VAL A 2 -10.12 -19.61 -8.86
C VAL A 2 -8.65 -19.57 -8.42
N TYR A 3 -8.35 -18.86 -7.33
CA TYR A 3 -7.01 -18.77 -6.76
C TYR A 3 -6.43 -20.17 -6.48
N GLY A 4 -5.20 -20.41 -6.91
CA GLY A 4 -4.51 -21.70 -6.83
C GLY A 4 -4.53 -22.48 -8.14
N ALA A 5 -5.61 -22.40 -8.93
CA ALA A 5 -5.62 -22.88 -10.32
C ALA A 5 -5.03 -21.81 -11.26
N VAL A 6 -5.37 -20.55 -11.00
CA VAL A 6 -4.72 -19.37 -11.58
C VAL A 6 -4.34 -18.41 -10.45
N ASN A 7 -3.39 -17.52 -10.71
CA ASN A 7 -3.13 -16.43 -9.78
C ASN A 7 -4.16 -15.32 -9.99
N VAL A 8 -4.44 -14.56 -8.94
CA VAL A 8 -5.11 -13.27 -8.99
C VAL A 8 -4.14 -12.23 -8.42
N ASP A 9 -4.16 -11.03 -8.95
CA ASP A 9 -3.30 -9.93 -8.49
C ASP A 9 -3.57 -9.57 -7.03
N MET A 10 -4.82 -9.26 -6.70
CA MET A 10 -5.27 -8.97 -5.35
C MET A 10 -6.79 -9.14 -5.20
N ILE A 11 -7.29 -9.16 -3.96
CA ILE A 11 -8.72 -9.04 -3.71
C ILE A 11 -9.03 -7.55 -3.59
N ALA A 12 -9.77 -7.02 -4.56
CA ALA A 12 -10.19 -5.63 -4.55
C ALA A 12 -11.18 -5.35 -3.39
N GLY A 13 -10.92 -4.30 -2.62
CA GLY A 13 -11.87 -3.65 -1.74
C GLY A 13 -12.36 -2.31 -2.32
N PRO A 14 -13.14 -1.54 -1.56
CA PRO A 14 -13.49 -0.17 -1.92
C PRO A 14 -12.25 0.70 -2.11
N SER A 15 -12.34 1.70 -2.99
CA SER A 15 -11.23 2.59 -3.28
C SER A 15 -11.11 3.72 -2.26
N GLU A 16 -9.89 4.21 -2.00
CA GLU A 16 -9.59 5.02 -0.82
C GLU A 16 -8.56 6.13 -1.09
N ILE A 17 -8.83 7.33 -0.58
CA ILE A 17 -7.85 8.41 -0.47
C ILE A 17 -7.69 8.85 0.99
N LEU A 18 -6.44 9.01 1.40
CA LEU A 18 -6.06 9.62 2.67
C LEU A 18 -5.18 10.84 2.39
N ILE A 19 -5.61 12.02 2.81
CA ILE A 19 -4.84 13.26 2.70
C ILE A 19 -4.30 13.60 4.08
N VAL A 20 -3.00 13.87 4.20
CA VAL A 20 -2.38 14.35 5.43
C VAL A 20 -1.84 15.76 5.25
N SER A 21 -2.24 16.66 6.13
CA SER A 21 -1.94 18.09 6.06
C SER A 21 -1.40 18.64 7.38
N ASP A 22 -0.51 19.63 7.30
CA ASP A 22 -0.03 20.37 8.48
C ASP A 22 -0.87 21.62 8.81
N GLY A 23 -2.02 21.79 8.14
CA GLY A 23 -3.02 22.79 8.50
C GLY A 23 -2.91 24.13 7.78
N ASN A 24 -2.03 24.25 6.77
CA ASN A 24 -1.77 25.48 6.04
C ASN A 24 -1.92 25.34 4.52
N GLN A 25 -2.83 24.46 4.08
CA GLN A 25 -3.06 24.19 2.67
C GLN A 25 -4.29 24.92 2.15
N ASN A 26 -4.43 24.99 0.82
CA ASN A 26 -5.63 25.53 0.20
C ASN A 26 -6.82 24.54 0.39
N PRO A 27 -7.88 24.92 1.14
CA PRO A 27 -9.01 24.01 1.38
C PRO A 27 -9.76 23.57 0.12
N SER A 28 -9.69 24.39 -0.94
CA SER A 28 -10.33 24.09 -2.24
C SER A 28 -9.64 22.97 -2.99
N TYR A 29 -8.33 22.79 -2.80
CA TYR A 29 -7.59 21.68 -3.41
C TYR A 29 -7.89 20.39 -2.67
N ILE A 30 -7.74 20.38 -1.34
CA ILE A 30 -8.06 19.20 -0.51
C ILE A 30 -9.51 18.74 -0.73
N ALA A 31 -10.48 19.66 -0.76
CA ALA A 31 -11.87 19.31 -1.02
C ALA A 31 -12.07 18.66 -2.40
N ALA A 32 -11.35 19.14 -3.42
CA ALA A 32 -11.43 18.58 -4.76
C ALA A 32 -10.85 17.16 -4.81
N ASP A 33 -9.73 16.91 -4.15
CA ASP A 33 -9.07 15.59 -4.10
C ASP A 33 -9.86 14.59 -3.23
N LEU A 34 -10.50 15.02 -2.15
CA LEU A 34 -11.46 14.17 -1.42
C LEU A 34 -12.66 13.77 -2.29
N ILE A 35 -13.13 14.70 -3.13
CA ILE A 35 -14.27 14.47 -4.02
C ILE A 35 -13.87 13.61 -5.23
N SER A 36 -12.66 13.74 -5.77
CA SER A 36 -12.19 12.94 -6.90
C SER A 36 -12.32 11.46 -6.60
N GLN A 37 -11.87 11.03 -5.42
CA GLN A 37 -12.04 9.65 -4.96
C GLN A 37 -13.52 9.29 -4.72
N ALA A 38 -14.27 10.17 -4.05
CA ALA A 38 -15.65 9.89 -3.64
C ALA A 38 -16.59 9.67 -4.84
N GLU A 39 -16.28 10.21 -6.03
CA GLU A 39 -17.12 10.05 -7.21
C GLU A 39 -16.95 8.72 -7.96
N HIS A 40 -16.04 7.85 -7.50
CA HIS A 40 -15.83 6.52 -8.09
C HIS A 40 -16.93 5.53 -7.71
N ASP A 41 -17.27 5.43 -6.42
CA ASP A 41 -18.22 4.44 -5.88
C ASP A 41 -18.85 4.91 -4.57
N GLU A 42 -20.07 4.47 -4.24
CA GLU A 42 -20.74 4.83 -2.98
C GLU A 42 -20.03 4.27 -1.72
N LEU A 43 -19.14 3.29 -1.91
CA LEU A 43 -18.31 2.69 -0.86
C LEU A 43 -16.90 3.34 -0.78
N ALA A 44 -16.58 4.30 -1.65
CA ALA A 44 -15.27 4.95 -1.64
C ALA A 44 -15.04 5.72 -0.33
N SER A 45 -13.82 5.64 0.20
CA SER A 45 -13.42 6.33 1.43
C SER A 45 -12.56 7.55 1.13
N SER A 46 -12.91 8.69 1.72
CA SER A 46 -12.18 9.95 1.54
C SER A 46 -11.91 10.60 2.89
N ILE A 47 -10.65 10.57 3.34
CA ILE A 47 -10.28 10.97 4.69
C ILE A 47 -9.21 12.08 4.65
N LEU A 48 -9.43 13.13 5.44
CA LEU A 48 -8.41 14.14 5.75
C LEU A 48 -7.91 13.96 7.18
N LEU A 49 -6.60 13.91 7.37
CA LEU A 49 -5.92 14.11 8.65
C LEU A 49 -5.24 15.47 8.64
N THR A 50 -5.54 16.32 9.62
CA THR A 50 -4.97 17.68 9.69
C THR A 50 -4.56 18.05 11.11
N LEU A 51 -3.65 19.02 11.26
CA LEU A 51 -3.28 19.61 12.55
C LEU A 51 -4.08 20.88 12.88
N SER A 52 -5.10 21.21 12.09
CA SER A 52 -5.78 22.51 12.16
C SER A 52 -7.30 22.35 12.09
N ASP A 53 -7.98 22.69 13.19
CA ASP A 53 -9.44 22.81 13.22
C ASP A 53 -9.96 23.77 12.14
N LYS A 54 -9.24 24.87 11.91
CA LYS A 54 -9.60 25.86 10.91
C LYS A 54 -9.55 25.29 9.48
N GLU A 55 -8.54 24.47 9.19
CA GLU A 55 -8.46 23.79 7.89
C GLU A 55 -9.56 22.75 7.76
N ALA A 56 -9.82 21.96 8.81
CA ALA A 56 -10.90 20.98 8.84
C ALA A 56 -12.27 21.61 8.52
N GLU A 57 -12.62 22.71 9.20
CA GLU A 57 -13.87 23.44 8.95
C GLU A 57 -13.92 24.01 7.53
N ALA A 58 -12.82 24.60 7.05
CA ALA A 58 -12.77 25.18 5.72
C ALA A 58 -12.92 24.13 4.61
N VAL A 59 -12.25 22.97 4.75
CA VAL A 59 -12.38 21.85 3.82
C VAL A 59 -13.79 21.29 3.85
N SER A 60 -14.38 21.08 5.03
CA SER A 60 -15.76 20.57 5.14
C SER A 60 -16.77 21.48 4.43
N ASN A 61 -16.62 22.80 4.54
CA ASN A 61 -17.49 23.75 3.84
C ASN A 61 -17.31 23.68 2.33
N GLU A 62 -16.06 23.62 1.86
CA GLU A 62 -15.70 23.60 0.46
C GLU A 62 -16.13 22.29 -0.23
N VAL A 63 -16.05 21.15 0.47
CA VAL A 63 -16.64 19.88 0.02
C VAL A 63 -18.14 20.05 -0.27
N GLY A 64 -18.90 20.69 0.63
CA GLY A 64 -20.32 20.96 0.42
C GLY A 64 -20.59 21.85 -0.80
N VAL A 65 -19.77 22.88 -1.01
CA VAL A 65 -19.88 23.79 -2.16
C VAL A 65 -19.59 23.05 -3.47
N GLN A 66 -18.52 22.26 -3.53
CA GLN A 66 -18.10 21.56 -4.74
C GLN A 66 -19.03 20.40 -5.08
N LEU A 67 -19.47 19.61 -4.10
CA LEU A 67 -20.45 18.53 -4.30
C LEU A 67 -21.74 19.06 -4.93
N SER A 68 -22.21 20.24 -4.56
CA SER A 68 -23.45 20.81 -5.11
C SER A 68 -23.39 21.09 -6.63
N LYS A 69 -22.19 21.18 -7.20
CA LYS A 69 -21.93 21.48 -8.62
C LYS A 69 -21.51 20.24 -9.40
N LEU A 70 -21.23 19.12 -8.73
CA LEU A 70 -20.69 17.92 -9.35
C LEU A 70 -21.79 17.13 -10.10
N PRO A 71 -21.58 16.74 -11.37
CA PRO A 71 -22.55 15.90 -12.09
C PRO A 71 -22.86 14.57 -11.38
N LYS A 72 -21.85 13.96 -10.77
CA LYS A 72 -21.96 12.72 -9.96
C LYS A 72 -22.22 12.96 -8.47
N SER A 73 -22.74 14.14 -8.11
CA SER A 73 -22.96 14.55 -6.72
C SER A 73 -23.70 13.52 -5.86
N LYS A 74 -24.64 12.75 -6.42
CA LYS A 74 -25.36 11.70 -5.68
C LYS A 74 -24.44 10.61 -5.14
N ILE A 75 -23.55 10.07 -5.99
CA ILE A 75 -22.61 9.00 -5.61
C ILE A 75 -21.61 9.56 -4.59
N ALA A 76 -20.97 10.68 -4.94
CA ALA A 76 -19.98 11.31 -4.08
C ALA A 76 -20.54 11.74 -2.72
N SER A 77 -21.79 12.21 -2.67
CA SER A 77 -22.43 12.57 -1.39
C SER A 77 -22.69 11.35 -0.51
N GLU A 78 -23.04 10.19 -1.09
CA GLU A 78 -23.28 8.96 -0.31
C GLU A 78 -21.95 8.41 0.23
N ALA A 79 -20.89 8.41 -0.60
CA ALA A 79 -19.53 8.06 -0.18
C ALA A 79 -19.03 8.97 0.96
N ILE A 80 -19.07 10.30 0.78
CA ILE A 80 -18.64 11.26 1.81
C ILE A 80 -19.45 11.13 3.09
N LYS A 81 -20.75 10.87 2.99
CA LYS A 81 -21.62 10.73 4.17
C LYS A 81 -21.31 9.47 4.99
N ASN A 82 -21.00 8.36 4.34
CA ASN A 82 -20.85 7.06 5.01
C ASN A 82 -19.39 6.73 5.33
N TYR A 83 -18.46 7.22 4.52
CA TYR A 83 -17.03 6.87 4.56
C TYR A 83 -16.10 8.08 4.44
N GLY A 84 -16.65 9.30 4.42
CA GLY A 84 -15.88 10.52 4.54
C GLY A 84 -15.57 10.86 6.00
N ALA A 85 -14.36 11.32 6.29
CA ALA A 85 -13.98 11.79 7.62
C ALA A 85 -12.93 12.90 7.57
N ILE A 86 -12.98 13.78 8.56
CA ILE A 86 -11.88 14.71 8.87
C ILE A 86 -11.46 14.44 10.31
N LEU A 87 -10.20 14.13 10.53
CA LEU A 87 -9.62 13.92 11.84
C LEU A 87 -8.59 15.02 12.13
N VAL A 88 -8.82 15.77 13.19
CA VAL A 88 -7.84 16.74 13.70
C VAL A 88 -6.94 16.03 14.69
N CYS A 89 -5.63 16.03 14.41
CA CYS A 89 -4.60 15.38 15.18
C CYS A 89 -3.74 16.42 15.91
N ASP A 90 -3.08 16.02 17.00
CA ASP A 90 -2.28 16.91 17.82
C ASP A 90 -0.85 17.09 17.26
N THR A 91 -0.33 16.08 16.56
CA THR A 91 1.07 16.06 16.12
C THR A 91 1.28 15.45 14.74
N LYS A 92 2.38 15.85 14.07
CA LYS A 92 2.81 15.22 12.80
C LYS A 92 3.05 13.72 12.96
N GLN A 93 3.51 13.27 14.13
CA GLN A 93 3.75 11.84 14.37
C GLN A 93 2.43 11.07 14.38
N GLU A 94 1.38 11.62 15.01
CA GLU A 94 0.06 11.01 15.01
C GLU A 94 -0.54 10.88 13.60
N LEU A 95 -0.35 11.90 12.73
CA LEU A 95 -0.74 11.79 11.32
C LEU A 95 -0.09 10.57 10.64
N ILE A 96 1.21 10.37 10.87
CA ILE A 96 2.00 9.28 10.29
C ILE A 96 1.55 7.93 10.85
N ASP A 97 1.34 7.84 12.15
CA ASP A 97 0.94 6.61 12.83
C ASP A 97 -0.46 6.16 12.34
N ILE A 98 -1.40 7.10 12.24
CA ILE A 98 -2.74 6.84 11.69
C ILE A 98 -2.64 6.46 10.21
N ALA A 99 -1.86 7.17 9.39
CA ALA A 99 -1.69 6.84 7.97
C ALA A 99 -1.14 5.42 7.77
N ASN A 100 -0.11 5.05 8.53
CA ASN A 100 0.44 3.70 8.53
C ASN A 100 -0.56 2.64 8.99
N GLN A 101 -1.40 2.97 9.98
CA GLN A 101 -2.42 2.07 10.49
C GLN A 101 -3.55 1.87 9.48
N ILE A 102 -3.98 2.92 8.79
CA ILE A 102 -4.98 2.86 7.72
C ILE A 102 -4.43 2.02 6.55
N ALA A 103 -3.19 2.29 6.13
CA ALA A 103 -2.55 1.70 4.97
C ALA A 103 -3.35 1.94 3.67
N PRO A 104 -3.56 3.21 3.30
CA PRO A 104 -4.49 3.61 2.24
C PRO A 104 -4.01 3.16 0.85
N GLU A 105 -4.96 3.09 -0.08
CA GLU A 105 -4.70 2.95 -1.51
C GLU A 105 -3.92 4.17 -2.03
N HIS A 106 -4.49 5.37 -1.90
CA HIS A 106 -3.85 6.65 -2.23
C HIS A 106 -3.53 7.46 -0.97
N LEU A 107 -2.29 7.95 -0.85
CA LEU A 107 -1.86 8.83 0.24
C LEU A 107 -1.31 10.14 -0.31
N GLU A 108 -1.96 11.27 0.00
CA GLU A 108 -1.42 12.59 -0.29
C GLU A 108 -0.76 13.21 0.95
N VAL A 109 0.44 13.75 0.78
CA VAL A 109 1.24 14.37 1.86
C VAL A 109 1.47 15.84 1.52
N LEU A 110 0.78 16.73 2.23
CA LEU A 110 0.76 18.17 1.97
C LEU A 110 1.63 18.98 2.94
N PHE A 111 2.77 18.44 3.36
CA PHE A 111 3.75 19.15 4.19
C PHE A 111 5.18 18.73 3.83
N GLU A 112 6.20 19.30 4.48
CA GLU A 112 7.61 19.05 4.15
C GLU A 112 7.97 17.55 4.07
N TYR A 113 8.14 17.08 2.84
CA TYR A 113 8.32 15.67 2.46
C TYR A 113 9.62 15.04 3.01
N LYS A 114 10.72 15.79 3.05
CA LYS A 114 12.08 15.25 3.19
C LYS A 114 12.43 14.58 4.54
N LYS A 115 11.54 14.59 5.54
CA LYS A 115 11.79 13.94 6.84
C LYS A 115 10.74 12.91 7.25
N ILE A 116 9.60 12.87 6.57
CA ILE A 116 8.43 12.09 7.04
C ILE A 116 8.22 10.83 6.20
N THR A 117 8.70 10.80 4.95
CA THR A 117 8.62 9.63 4.06
C THR A 117 9.25 8.38 4.64
N ASP A 118 10.36 8.52 5.34
CA ASP A 118 11.06 7.36 5.94
C ASP A 118 10.22 6.69 7.03
N SER A 119 9.21 7.40 7.54
CA SER A 119 8.27 6.90 8.54
C SER A 119 6.93 6.44 7.94
N LEU A 120 6.66 6.73 6.66
CA LEU A 120 5.48 6.24 5.94
C LEU A 120 5.82 4.89 5.29
N THR A 121 5.28 3.83 5.86
CA THR A 121 5.61 2.43 5.52
C THR A 121 4.52 1.73 4.75
N ASN A 122 3.25 2.15 4.91
CA ASN A 122 2.10 1.49 4.28
C ASN A 122 1.27 2.49 3.46
N ALA A 123 1.40 2.43 2.14
CA ALA A 123 0.53 3.13 1.18
C ALA A 123 0.66 2.46 -0.20
N GLY A 124 -0.42 2.44 -0.98
CA GLY A 124 -0.38 1.97 -2.37
C GLY A 124 0.40 2.96 -3.26
N CYS A 125 0.02 4.22 -3.24
CA CYS A 125 0.73 5.30 -3.91
C CYS A 125 0.86 6.51 -2.99
N ILE A 126 2.02 7.18 -3.00
CA ILE A 126 2.27 8.39 -2.22
C ILE A 126 2.44 9.58 -3.17
N PHE A 127 1.58 10.57 -2.99
CA PHE A 127 1.59 11.84 -3.66
C PHE A 127 2.13 12.92 -2.73
N SER A 128 3.00 13.79 -3.23
CA SER A 128 3.68 14.78 -2.38
C SER A 128 3.47 16.20 -2.88
N GLY A 129 2.99 17.06 -1.99
CA GLY A 129 2.80 18.49 -2.21
C GLY A 129 1.55 18.83 -3.02
N GLU A 130 1.16 20.11 -2.96
CA GLU A 130 -0.11 20.64 -3.47
C GLU A 130 -0.34 20.46 -4.98
N TYR A 131 0.70 20.13 -5.76
CA TYR A 131 0.63 20.00 -7.22
C TYR A 131 0.73 18.55 -7.70
N SER A 132 0.53 17.60 -6.79
CA SER A 132 0.53 16.17 -7.08
C SER A 132 -0.84 15.54 -6.76
N PRO A 133 -1.96 16.05 -7.28
CA PRO A 133 -3.27 15.49 -6.93
C PRO A 133 -3.40 14.05 -7.45
N GLU A 134 -4.16 13.20 -6.77
CA GLU A 134 -4.39 11.79 -7.12
C GLU A 134 -4.64 11.54 -8.63
N PRO A 135 -5.48 12.33 -9.34
CA PRO A 135 -5.67 12.17 -10.79
C PRO A 135 -4.39 12.23 -11.64
N LEU A 136 -3.33 12.90 -11.18
CA LEU A 136 -2.04 12.90 -11.87
C LEU A 136 -1.47 11.47 -11.94
N GLY A 137 -1.58 10.71 -10.85
CA GLY A 137 -1.14 9.31 -10.74
C GLY A 137 -1.99 8.39 -11.60
N ASP A 138 -3.30 8.60 -11.58
CA ASP A 138 -4.27 7.80 -12.33
C ASP A 138 -4.07 7.82 -13.83
N TYR A 139 -3.57 8.93 -14.37
CA TYR A 139 -3.56 9.15 -15.81
C TYR A 139 -2.18 9.30 -16.44
N MET A 140 -1.26 10.08 -15.86
CA MET A 140 -0.08 10.57 -16.62
C MET A 140 1.26 10.54 -15.90
N ALA A 141 1.31 10.36 -14.58
CA ALA A 141 2.58 10.34 -13.85
C ALA A 141 3.48 9.14 -14.23
N GLY A 142 2.87 8.01 -14.62
CA GLY A 142 3.56 6.79 -15.02
C GLY A 142 3.43 5.58 -14.08
N PRO A 143 3.29 5.73 -12.73
CA PRO A 143 2.93 4.62 -11.85
C PRO A 143 1.60 3.96 -12.27
N ASN A 144 1.39 2.71 -11.84
CA ASN A 144 0.14 1.99 -12.10
C ASN A 144 -0.90 2.35 -11.04
N HIS A 145 -2.13 2.63 -11.46
CA HIS A 145 -3.25 2.94 -10.56
C HIS A 145 -4.04 1.71 -10.07
N ILE A 146 -3.63 0.49 -10.44
CA ILE A 146 -4.14 -0.73 -9.83
C ILE A 146 -3.36 -0.95 -8.53
N LEU A 147 -3.97 -0.51 -7.44
CA LEU A 147 -3.35 -0.38 -6.12
C LEU A 147 -4.04 -1.26 -5.07
N PRO A 148 -3.31 -1.63 -4.00
CA PRO A 148 -3.88 -2.36 -2.87
C PRO A 148 -4.86 -1.50 -2.06
N THR A 149 -6.11 -1.96 -1.96
CA THR A 149 -7.23 -1.29 -1.23
C THR A 149 -7.54 -1.95 0.11
N ASN A 150 -8.41 -1.35 0.94
CA ASN A 150 -8.91 -1.92 2.20
C ASN A 150 -7.79 -2.32 3.18
N GLY A 151 -6.79 -1.45 3.31
CA GLY A 151 -5.62 -1.64 4.16
C GLY A 151 -4.66 -2.75 3.72
N SER A 152 -4.83 -3.29 2.51
CA SER A 152 -3.97 -4.35 1.99
C SER A 152 -2.57 -3.85 1.59
N ALA A 153 -2.35 -2.52 1.53
CA ALA A 153 -1.03 -1.92 1.34
C ALA A 153 -0.01 -2.31 2.42
N ARG A 154 -0.46 -2.88 3.56
CA ARG A 154 0.41 -3.52 4.58
C ARG A 154 1.19 -4.73 4.09
N ALA A 155 0.72 -5.39 3.03
CA ALA A 155 1.27 -6.67 2.57
C ALA A 155 1.41 -6.77 1.04
N PHE A 156 0.66 -5.96 0.29
CA PHE A 156 0.61 -6.00 -1.17
C PHE A 156 1.20 -4.73 -1.76
N SER A 157 1.79 -4.87 -2.94
CA SER A 157 2.36 -3.75 -3.71
C SER A 157 1.43 -3.37 -4.86
N PRO A 158 1.56 -2.15 -5.41
CA PRO A 158 0.97 -1.77 -6.69
C PRO A 158 1.21 -2.80 -7.78
N LEU A 159 0.27 -2.93 -8.71
CA LEU A 159 0.47 -3.78 -9.87
C LEU A 159 1.68 -3.28 -10.67
N GLY A 160 2.63 -4.17 -10.94
CA GLY A 160 3.86 -3.83 -11.65
C GLY A 160 4.35 -4.97 -12.50
N ILE A 161 5.50 -4.77 -13.16
CA ILE A 161 6.12 -5.78 -14.03
C ILE A 161 6.32 -7.10 -13.26
N GLN A 162 6.69 -7.03 -11.97
CA GLN A 162 6.91 -8.23 -11.15
C GLN A 162 5.65 -9.08 -10.97
N SER A 163 4.45 -8.48 -11.02
CA SER A 163 3.17 -9.20 -10.95
C SER A 163 2.96 -10.15 -12.14
N PHE A 164 3.66 -9.90 -13.25
CA PHE A 164 3.64 -10.71 -14.46
C PHE A 164 4.87 -11.62 -14.60
N MET A 165 5.75 -11.63 -13.60
CA MET A 165 6.97 -12.43 -13.59
C MET A 165 6.85 -13.60 -12.61
N LYS A 166 7.71 -14.60 -12.79
CA LYS A 166 7.94 -15.66 -11.81
C LYS A 166 9.44 -15.73 -11.53
N ARG A 167 9.82 -15.83 -10.26
CA ARG A 167 11.22 -16.08 -9.86
C ARG A 167 11.44 -17.56 -9.60
N SER A 168 12.55 -18.07 -10.11
CA SER A 168 13.06 -19.42 -9.78
C SER A 168 14.44 -19.27 -9.18
N ASN A 169 14.71 -19.99 -8.09
CA ASN A 169 16.06 -20.11 -7.55
C ASN A 169 16.81 -21.19 -8.34
N TYR A 170 18.04 -20.90 -8.76
CA TYR A 170 18.94 -21.86 -9.38
C TYR A 170 20.11 -22.11 -8.44
N ILE A 171 20.36 -23.37 -8.10
CA ILE A 171 21.44 -23.78 -7.20
C ILE A 171 22.30 -24.80 -7.94
N GLU A 172 23.57 -24.45 -8.11
CA GLU A 172 24.60 -25.33 -8.64
C GLU A 172 25.74 -25.36 -7.63
N ALA A 173 26.14 -26.57 -7.23
CA ALA A 173 27.23 -26.77 -6.28
C ALA A 173 28.34 -27.57 -6.96
N SER A 174 29.58 -27.10 -6.85
CA SER A 174 30.73 -27.93 -7.18
C SER A 174 30.89 -29.03 -6.12
N LYS A 175 31.59 -30.10 -6.48
CA LYS A 175 31.91 -31.19 -5.54
C LYS A 175 32.64 -30.63 -4.31
N GLU A 176 33.65 -29.80 -4.53
CA GLU A 176 34.49 -29.21 -3.48
C GLU A 176 33.72 -28.23 -2.60
N GLY A 177 32.74 -27.51 -3.17
CA GLY A 177 31.86 -26.62 -2.41
C GLY A 177 30.95 -27.41 -1.47
N LEU A 178 30.35 -28.48 -1.99
CA LEU A 178 29.42 -29.31 -1.24
C LEU A 178 30.16 -30.18 -0.19
N GLU A 179 31.37 -30.64 -0.48
CA GLU A 179 32.23 -31.41 0.44
C GLU A 179 32.51 -30.65 1.76
N LYS A 180 32.54 -29.32 1.71
CA LYS A 180 32.78 -28.50 2.91
C LYS A 180 31.61 -28.50 3.89
N ILE A 181 30.39 -28.75 3.41
CA ILE A 181 29.16 -28.55 4.20
C ILE A 181 28.29 -29.79 4.32
N TYR A 182 28.57 -30.88 3.60
CA TYR A 182 27.65 -32.02 3.50
C TYR A 182 27.33 -32.67 4.86
N LYS A 183 28.29 -32.67 5.80
CA LYS A 183 28.09 -33.21 7.15
C LYS A 183 27.14 -32.35 7.98
N ASP A 184 27.22 -31.02 7.85
CA ASP A 184 26.32 -30.09 8.55
C ASP A 184 24.91 -30.20 7.99
N VAL A 185 24.76 -30.29 6.66
CA VAL A 185 23.47 -30.55 6.01
C VAL A 185 22.85 -31.87 6.51
N ALA A 186 23.66 -32.93 6.61
CA ALA A 186 23.19 -34.21 7.15
C ALA A 186 22.82 -34.11 8.64
N LEU A 187 23.55 -33.32 9.42
CA LEU A 187 23.27 -33.10 10.84
C LEU A 187 21.92 -32.39 11.03
N PHE A 188 21.65 -31.31 10.29
CA PHE A 188 20.35 -30.64 10.31
C PHE A 188 19.22 -31.60 9.92
N ALA A 189 19.39 -32.35 8.82
CA ALA A 189 18.39 -33.31 8.39
C ALA A 189 18.09 -34.40 9.43
N LYS A 190 19.12 -34.89 10.15
CA LYS A 190 18.92 -35.86 11.25
C LYS A 190 18.23 -35.23 12.46
N ALA A 191 18.58 -33.99 12.82
CA ALA A 191 17.93 -33.28 13.91
C ALA A 191 16.42 -33.07 13.67
N GLU A 192 16.03 -32.96 12.39
CA GLU A 192 14.63 -32.89 11.95
C GLU A 192 13.97 -34.29 11.78
N ASN A 193 14.66 -35.38 12.09
CA ASN A 193 14.24 -36.77 11.85
C ASN A 193 13.95 -37.08 10.36
N LEU A 194 14.68 -36.45 9.45
CA LEU A 194 14.58 -36.63 8.00
C LEU A 194 15.74 -37.48 7.44
N ASP A 195 15.80 -38.76 7.82
CA ASP A 195 16.90 -39.65 7.45
C ASP A 195 17.12 -39.77 5.93
N GLY A 196 16.06 -39.71 5.12
CA GLY A 196 16.17 -39.70 3.66
C GLY A 196 16.91 -38.48 3.10
N HIS A 197 16.73 -37.29 3.70
CA HIS A 197 17.45 -36.07 3.32
C HIS A 197 18.94 -36.18 3.71
N ALA A 198 19.22 -36.67 4.92
CA ALA A 198 20.57 -36.91 5.38
C ALA A 198 21.31 -37.93 4.50
N ASN A 199 20.65 -39.05 4.18
CA ASN A 199 21.24 -40.10 3.34
C ASN A 199 21.50 -39.61 1.92
N SER A 200 20.60 -38.79 1.34
CA SER A 200 20.80 -38.18 0.04
C SER A 200 22.14 -37.44 0.00
N ILE A 201 22.39 -36.52 0.93
CA ILE A 201 23.62 -35.73 0.91
C ILE A 201 24.87 -36.58 1.23
N LEU A 202 24.79 -37.49 2.19
CA LEU A 202 25.90 -38.36 2.60
C LEU A 202 26.39 -39.25 1.44
N ARG A 203 25.47 -39.83 0.64
CA ARG A 203 25.80 -40.71 -0.51
C ARG A 203 26.59 -40.02 -1.63
N ARG A 204 26.79 -38.71 -1.59
CA ARG A 204 27.63 -37.97 -2.58
C ARG A 204 29.12 -37.95 -2.22
N PHE A 205 29.47 -38.26 -0.97
CA PHE A 205 30.85 -38.22 -0.44
C PHE A 205 31.24 -39.48 0.33
N SER A 206 30.25 -40.26 0.72
CA SER A 206 30.44 -41.63 1.15
C SER A 206 30.34 -42.46 -0.12
N ASP A 207 31.48 -42.88 -0.66
CA ASP A 207 31.47 -44.12 -1.41
C ASP A 207 31.19 -45.25 -0.40
N ASP A 208 30.53 -46.30 -0.89
CA ASP A 208 30.50 -47.63 -0.31
C ASP A 208 29.22 -48.08 0.42
N GLU A 209 28.86 -49.33 0.10
CA GLU A 209 28.03 -50.31 0.84
C GLU A 209 26.52 -50.04 1.05
#